data_AF-A0A6A6I7P3-F1
#
_entry.id   AF-A0A6A6I7P3-F1
#
_cell.length_a   1.000
_cell.length_b   1.000
_cell.length_c   1.000
_cell.angle_alpha   90.00
_cell.angle_beta   90.00
_cell.angle_gamma   90.00
#
_symmetry.space_group_name_H-M   'P 1'
#
loop_
_entity.id
_entity.type
_entity.pdbx_description
1 polymer ?
#
loop_
_entity_poly.entity_id
_entity_poly.type
_entity_poly.pdbx_seq_one_letter_code
_entity_poly.pdbx_strand_id
1 'polypeptide(L)'
;MSRFTFYKGLADSLVGVILLAKPELIYDSAVARWLHGISGLRLPNPYPDSLDTVSAQHAVAIMVIAVGVGHMRAASERKALPPIVLMNVLWSAFALGTVVLKPHRATSALLMTGINHAVFASTMLLTSGMSFVEMLGLQSGERAKME
;
A
#
# COMPACT_ATOMS: atom_id res chain seq x y z
N MET A 1 12.54 2.96 -16.98
CA MET A 1 11.72 3.68 -15.99
C MET A 1 10.29 3.17 -16.03
N SER A 2 9.78 2.63 -14.92
CA SER A 2 8.39 2.18 -14.80
C SER A 2 7.49 3.38 -14.49
N ARG A 3 6.78 3.89 -15.50
CA ARG A 3 5.80 4.97 -15.32
C ARG A 3 4.72 4.58 -14.31
N PHE A 4 4.29 3.33 -14.33
CA PHE A 4 3.28 2.82 -13.41
C PHE A 4 3.77 2.87 -11.94
N THR A 5 5.00 2.43 -11.68
CA THR A 5 5.60 2.50 -10.33
C THR A 5 5.73 3.94 -9.84
N PHE A 6 6.09 4.87 -10.73
CA PHE A 6 6.16 6.29 -10.40
C PHE A 6 4.79 6.84 -9.99
N TYR A 7 3.74 6.63 -10.81
CA TYR A 7 2.40 7.13 -10.51
C TYR A 7 1.79 6.48 -9.27
N LYS A 8 2.08 5.20 -9.02
CA LYS A 8 1.74 4.53 -7.77
C LYS A 8 2.38 5.24 -6.58
N GLY A 9 3.69 5.52 -6.66
CA GLY A 9 4.41 6.24 -5.62
C GLY A 9 3.82 7.63 -5.36
N LEU A 10 3.49 8.36 -6.43
CA LEU A 10 2.80 9.64 -6.33
C LEU A 10 1.43 9.52 -5.64
N ALA A 11 0.63 8.51 -6.01
CA ALA A 11 -0.68 8.28 -5.42
C ALA A 11 -0.58 7.97 -3.91
N ASP A 12 0.36 7.11 -3.50
CA ASP A 12 0.63 6.84 -2.08
C ASP A 12 1.00 8.15 -1.37
N SER A 13 1.95 8.93 -1.91
CA SER A 13 2.37 10.19 -1.30
C SER A 13 1.21 11.19 -1.16
N LEU A 14 0.35 11.32 -2.18
CA LEU A 14 -0.81 12.20 -2.11
C LEU A 14 -1.82 11.72 -1.05
N VAL A 15 -2.11 10.41 -0.99
CA VAL A 15 -2.99 9.84 0.05
C VAL A 15 -2.41 10.12 1.44
N GLY A 16 -1.11 9.91 1.64
CA GLY A 16 -0.46 10.19 2.90
C GLY A 16 -0.49 11.67 3.30
N VAL A 17 -0.30 12.60 2.34
CA VAL A 17 -0.46 14.04 2.62
C VAL A 17 -1.90 14.38 2.98
N ILE A 18 -2.88 13.80 2.28
CA ILE A 18 -4.29 14.00 2.61
C ILE A 18 -4.59 13.45 4.01
N LEU A 19 -4.08 12.27 4.38
CA LEU A 19 -4.25 11.70 5.72
C LEU A 19 -3.63 12.58 6.83
N LEU A 20 -2.52 13.27 6.54
CA LEU A 20 -1.92 14.22 7.49
C LEU A 20 -2.73 15.51 7.64
N ALA A 21 -3.27 16.04 6.55
CA ALA A 21 -3.87 17.37 6.55
C ALA A 21 -5.40 17.35 6.75
N LYS A 22 -6.07 16.37 6.14
CA LYS A 22 -7.54 16.24 6.02
C LYS A 22 -7.96 14.76 5.93
N PRO A 23 -7.77 13.95 6.99
CA PRO A 23 -8.06 12.52 6.98
C PRO A 23 -9.51 12.18 6.62
N GLU A 24 -10.45 13.08 6.89
CA GLU A 24 -11.87 12.95 6.53
C GLU A 24 -12.09 12.71 5.03
N LEU A 25 -11.23 13.27 4.16
CA LEU A 25 -11.36 13.09 2.71
C LEU A 25 -11.13 11.64 2.28
N ILE A 26 -10.36 10.86 3.04
CA ILE A 26 -10.10 9.44 2.78
C ILE A 26 -11.06 8.57 3.59
N TYR A 27 -11.19 8.83 4.89
CA TYR A 27 -11.95 7.98 5.81
C TYR A 27 -13.46 8.07 5.63
N ASP A 28 -13.99 9.22 5.20
CA ASP A 28 -15.40 9.42 4.89
C ASP A 28 -15.70 9.45 3.38
N SER A 29 -14.74 9.04 2.55
CA SER A 29 -14.88 8.96 1.10
C SER A 29 -16.04 8.04 0.68
N ALA A 30 -16.55 8.26 -0.53
CA ALA A 30 -17.60 7.40 -1.12
C ALA A 30 -17.18 5.92 -1.15
N VAL A 31 -15.90 5.65 -1.44
CA VAL A 31 -15.35 4.29 -1.43
C VAL A 31 -15.33 3.70 -0.03
N ALA A 32 -14.88 4.45 0.99
CA ALA A 32 -14.86 3.99 2.37
C ALA A 32 -16.28 3.71 2.91
N ARG A 33 -17.27 4.54 2.55
CA ARG A 33 -18.69 4.35 2.90
C ARG A 33 -19.30 3.16 2.18
N TRP A 34 -19.00 2.99 0.90
CA TRP A 34 -19.45 1.82 0.14
C TRP A 34 -18.87 0.52 0.72
N LEU A 35 -17.55 0.50 0.99
CA LEU A 35 -16.88 -0.64 1.62
C LEU A 35 -17.44 -0.93 3.01
N HIS A 36 -17.72 0.10 3.82
CA HIS A 36 -18.41 -0.05 5.10
C HIS A 36 -19.78 -0.74 4.90
N GLY A 37 -20.59 -0.26 3.96
CA GLY A 37 -21.92 -0.80 3.68
C GLY A 37 -21.92 -2.27 3.26
N ILE A 38 -20.95 -2.70 2.44
CA ILE A 38 -20.90 -4.09 1.97
C ILE A 38 -20.19 -5.05 2.92
N SER A 39 -19.22 -4.57 3.72
CA SER A 39 -18.40 -5.43 4.59
C SER A 39 -18.86 -5.44 6.04
N GLY A 40 -19.67 -4.47 6.46
CA GLY A 40 -20.01 -4.24 7.86
C GLY A 40 -18.86 -3.72 8.72
N LEU A 41 -17.67 -3.49 8.14
CA LEU A 41 -16.52 -2.94 8.86
C LEU A 41 -16.78 -1.49 9.24
N ARG A 42 -16.43 -1.11 10.47
CA ARG A 42 -16.53 0.28 10.96
C ARG A 42 -15.83 1.28 10.02
N LEU A 43 -16.41 2.47 9.89
CA LEU A 43 -15.70 3.61 9.31
C LEU A 43 -14.53 4.00 10.23
N PRO A 44 -13.38 4.41 9.68
CA PRO A 44 -12.31 4.99 10.48
C PRO A 44 -12.78 6.33 11.07
N ASN A 45 -12.41 6.62 12.31
CA ASN A 45 -12.66 7.94 12.90
C ASN A 45 -11.59 8.93 12.41
N PRO A 46 -11.93 9.98 11.64
CA PRO A 46 -10.97 11.01 11.21
C PRO A 46 -10.47 11.92 12.32
N TYR A 47 -11.21 12.02 13.44
CA TYR A 47 -10.85 12.84 14.58
C TYR A 47 -10.90 11.98 15.86
N PRO A 48 -9.92 11.11 16.08
CA PRO A 48 -9.91 10.24 17.25
C PRO A 48 -9.63 11.01 18.55
N ASP A 49 -10.34 10.65 19.61
CA ASP A 49 -10.26 11.35 20.90
C ASP A 49 -9.00 11.02 21.73
N SER A 50 -8.32 9.90 21.42
CA SER A 50 -7.11 9.48 22.15
C SER A 50 -5.82 9.84 21.41
N LEU A 51 -4.86 10.39 22.14
CA LEU A 51 -3.53 10.78 21.63
C LEU A 51 -2.80 9.61 20.96
N ASP A 52 -2.95 8.39 21.49
CA ASP A 52 -2.36 7.19 20.90
C ASP A 52 -2.91 6.91 19.49
N THR A 53 -4.21 7.10 19.29
CA THR A 53 -4.84 6.90 17.99
C THR A 53 -4.47 8.02 17.01
N VAL A 54 -4.40 9.28 17.48
CA VAL A 54 -3.89 10.41 16.68
C VAL A 54 -2.47 10.12 16.20
N SER A 55 -1.59 9.73 17.14
CA SER A 55 -0.19 9.39 16.85
C SER A 55 -0.08 8.23 15.85
N ALA A 56 -0.88 7.17 16.04
CA ALA A 56 -0.92 6.05 15.10
C ALA A 56 -1.37 6.45 13.70
N GLN A 57 -2.39 7.32 13.57
CA GLN A 57 -2.84 7.82 12.26
C GLN A 57 -1.76 8.68 11.58
N HIS A 58 -1.11 9.57 12.31
CA HIS A 58 0.01 10.37 11.80
C HIS A 58 1.18 9.48 11.36
N ALA A 59 1.54 8.46 12.16
CA ALA A 59 2.60 7.52 11.83
C ALA A 59 2.30 6.76 10.52
N VAL A 60 1.07 6.31 10.33
CA VAL A 60 0.64 5.67 9.07
C VAL A 60 0.75 6.65 7.90
N ALA A 61 0.28 7.88 8.07
CA ALA A 61 0.33 8.88 7.01
C ALA A 61 1.78 9.21 6.59
N ILE A 62 2.69 9.40 7.56
CA ILE A 62 4.13 9.60 7.33
C ILE A 62 4.75 8.40 6.61
N MET A 63 4.45 7.18 7.07
CA MET A 63 4.95 5.95 6.46
C MET A 63 4.51 5.85 4.99
N VAL A 64 3.23 6.11 4.69
CA VAL A 64 2.69 6.06 3.34
C VAL A 64 3.36 7.11 2.43
N ILE A 65 3.62 8.33 2.95
CA ILE A 65 4.40 9.35 2.23
C ILE A 65 5.79 8.86 1.90
N ALA A 66 6.53 8.38 2.92
CA ALA A 66 7.91 7.95 2.78
C ALA A 66 8.04 6.80 1.77
N VAL A 67 7.15 5.81 1.85
CA VAL A 67 7.06 4.68 0.91
C VAL A 67 6.75 5.18 -0.50
N GLY A 68 5.79 6.09 -0.65
CA GLY A 68 5.43 6.68 -1.95
C GLY A 68 6.60 7.42 -2.61
N VAL A 69 7.32 8.26 -1.85
CA VAL A 69 8.51 8.97 -2.34
C VAL A 69 9.62 7.99 -2.71
N GLY A 70 9.83 6.95 -1.91
CA GLY A 70 10.74 5.86 -2.22
C GLY A 70 10.41 5.18 -3.55
N HIS A 71 9.13 4.85 -3.79
CA HIS A 71 8.67 4.29 -5.06
C HIS A 71 8.93 5.20 -6.24
N MET A 72 8.65 6.51 -6.11
CA MET A 72 8.93 7.48 -7.17
C MET A 72 10.42 7.53 -7.52
N ARG A 73 11.29 7.61 -6.50
CA ARG A 73 12.75 7.66 -6.71
C ARG A 73 13.28 6.35 -7.32
N ALA A 74 12.76 5.22 -6.90
CA ALA A 74 13.17 3.90 -7.36
C ALA A 74 12.57 3.51 -8.73
N ALA A 75 11.57 4.22 -9.23
CA ALA A 75 10.86 3.88 -10.47
C ALA A 75 11.76 3.89 -11.72
N SER A 76 12.90 4.57 -11.68
CA SER A 76 13.90 4.56 -12.77
C SER A 76 14.68 3.24 -12.84
N GLU A 77 14.76 2.47 -11.75
CA GLU A 77 15.67 1.34 -11.57
C GLU A 77 14.91 0.00 -11.63
N ARG A 78 15.15 -0.82 -12.67
CA ARG A 78 14.47 -2.12 -12.83
C ARG A 78 14.70 -3.05 -11.65
N LYS A 79 15.93 -3.05 -11.10
CA LYS A 79 16.32 -3.87 -9.94
C LYS A 79 15.55 -3.53 -8.66
N ALA A 80 14.90 -2.38 -8.60
CA ALA A 80 14.07 -1.99 -7.47
C ALA A 80 12.62 -2.48 -7.59
N LEU A 81 12.18 -2.96 -8.76
CA LEU A 81 10.80 -3.45 -8.91
C LEU A 81 10.49 -4.67 -8.02
N PRO A 82 11.34 -5.71 -7.91
CA PRO A 82 11.02 -6.87 -7.10
C PRO A 82 10.67 -6.59 -5.64
N PRO A 83 11.49 -5.84 -4.88
CA PRO A 83 11.14 -5.51 -3.50
C PRO A 83 9.90 -4.61 -3.41
N ILE A 84 9.68 -3.70 -4.37
CA ILE A 84 8.47 -2.85 -4.38
C ILE A 84 7.20 -3.70 -4.57
N VAL A 85 7.23 -4.66 -5.50
CA VAL A 85 6.10 -5.58 -5.70
C VAL A 85 5.86 -6.40 -4.44
N LEU A 86 6.92 -6.97 -3.86
CA LEU A 86 6.84 -7.75 -2.63
C LEU A 86 6.25 -6.94 -1.47
N MET A 87 6.67 -5.68 -1.29
CA MET A 87 6.09 -4.79 -0.28
C MET A 87 4.59 -4.60 -0.45
N ASN A 88 4.10 -4.40 -1.69
CA ASN A 88 2.66 -4.27 -1.95
C ASN A 88 1.90 -5.58 -1.70
N VAL A 89 2.48 -6.73 -2.08
CA VAL A 89 1.89 -8.04 -1.80
C VAL A 89 1.76 -8.26 -0.29
N LEU A 90 2.82 -8.00 0.48
CA LEU A 90 2.81 -8.15 1.93
C LEU A 90 1.83 -7.19 2.60
N TRP A 91 1.81 -5.92 2.17
CA TRP A 91 0.86 -4.93 2.68
C TRP A 91 -0.59 -5.37 2.45
N SER A 92 -0.90 -5.79 1.22
CA SER A 92 -2.21 -6.34 0.87
C SER A 92 -2.56 -7.55 1.73
N ALA A 93 -1.64 -8.52 1.82
CA ALA A 93 -1.85 -9.76 2.57
C ALA A 93 -2.11 -9.49 4.06
N PHE A 94 -1.35 -8.60 4.70
CA PHE A 94 -1.55 -8.27 6.11
C PHE A 94 -2.80 -7.43 6.35
N ALA A 95 -3.13 -6.49 5.47
CA ALA A 95 -4.35 -5.69 5.59
C ALA A 95 -5.60 -6.57 5.43
N LEU A 96 -5.69 -7.36 4.36
CA LEU A 96 -6.80 -8.27 4.11
C LEU A 96 -6.84 -9.40 5.14
N GLY A 97 -5.68 -9.93 5.55
CA GLY A 97 -5.57 -10.91 6.63
C GLY A 97 -6.12 -10.36 7.95
N THR A 98 -5.87 -9.09 8.26
CA THR A 98 -6.47 -8.44 9.45
C THR A 98 -7.98 -8.31 9.31
N VAL A 99 -8.50 -7.94 8.13
CA VAL A 99 -9.95 -7.88 7.87
C VAL A 99 -10.60 -9.24 8.13
N VAL A 100 -10.00 -10.33 7.65
CA VAL A 100 -10.57 -11.69 7.77
C VAL A 100 -10.38 -12.26 9.17
N LEU A 101 -9.17 -12.18 9.74
CA LEU A 101 -8.80 -12.88 10.96
C LEU A 101 -9.11 -12.07 12.23
N LYS A 102 -9.13 -10.74 12.15
CA LYS A 102 -9.34 -9.81 13.27
C LYS A 102 -10.23 -8.63 12.85
N PRO A 103 -11.47 -8.87 12.36
CA PRO A 103 -12.34 -7.82 11.82
C PRO A 103 -12.65 -6.70 12.83
N HIS A 104 -12.69 -6.99 14.13
CA HIS A 104 -12.88 -5.98 15.19
C HIS A 104 -11.76 -4.94 15.28
N ARG A 105 -10.55 -5.24 14.77
CA ARG A 105 -9.45 -4.28 14.68
C ARG A 105 -9.44 -3.52 13.34
N ALA A 106 -10.10 -4.07 12.33
CA ALA A 106 -10.14 -3.50 10.99
C ALA A 106 -11.12 -2.32 10.88
N THR A 107 -10.95 -1.54 9.82
CA THR A 107 -11.86 -0.48 9.37
C THR A 107 -12.09 -0.65 7.87
N SER A 108 -13.09 0.02 7.32
CA SER A 108 -13.28 0.07 5.86
C SER A 108 -12.06 0.66 5.13
N ALA A 109 -11.30 1.57 5.76
CA ALA A 109 -10.03 2.04 5.19
C ALA A 109 -8.94 0.97 5.19
N LEU A 110 -8.88 0.07 6.17
CA LEU A 110 -7.95 -1.06 6.16
C LEU A 110 -8.28 -2.05 5.02
N LEU A 111 -9.57 -2.28 4.76
CA LEU A 111 -10.02 -3.04 3.59
C LEU A 111 -9.65 -2.33 2.28
N MET A 112 -9.88 -1.01 2.20
CA MET A 112 -9.56 -0.20 1.03
C MET A 112 -8.05 -0.24 0.70
N THR A 113 -7.17 -0.04 1.68
CA THR A 113 -5.71 -0.14 1.46
C THR A 113 -5.31 -1.54 1.02
N GLY A 114 -5.89 -2.58 1.63
CA GLY A 114 -5.66 -3.97 1.21
C GLY A 114 -6.00 -4.22 -0.26
N ILE A 115 -7.20 -3.81 -0.69
CA ILE A 115 -7.63 -3.93 -2.10
C ILE A 115 -6.72 -3.11 -3.03
N ASN A 116 -6.40 -1.87 -2.67
CA ASN A 116 -5.55 -1.01 -3.50
C ASN A 116 -4.17 -1.64 -3.73
N HIS A 117 -3.52 -2.12 -2.66
CA HIS A 117 -2.21 -2.76 -2.78
C HIS A 117 -2.28 -4.10 -3.52
N ALA A 118 -3.38 -4.86 -3.41
CA ALA A 118 -3.60 -6.05 -4.22
C ALA A 118 -3.62 -5.69 -5.72
N VAL A 119 -4.42 -4.71 -6.11
CA VAL A 119 -4.55 -4.27 -7.51
C VAL A 119 -3.21 -3.77 -8.06
N PHE A 120 -2.49 -2.95 -7.28
CA PHE A 120 -1.16 -2.46 -7.69
C PHE A 120 -0.16 -3.62 -7.81
N ALA A 121 -0.07 -4.50 -6.82
CA ALA A 121 0.83 -5.65 -6.85
C ALA A 121 0.57 -6.55 -8.06
N SER A 122 -0.70 -6.92 -8.29
CA SER A 122 -1.10 -7.72 -9.44
C SER A 122 -0.77 -7.04 -10.76
N THR A 123 -1.04 -5.73 -10.89
CA THR A 123 -0.72 -4.98 -12.10
C THR A 123 0.79 -4.91 -12.33
N MET A 124 1.58 -4.66 -11.28
CA MET A 124 3.04 -4.64 -11.39
C MET A 124 3.61 -6.01 -11.77
N LEU A 125 3.08 -7.10 -11.21
CA LEU A 125 3.47 -8.46 -11.56
C LEU A 125 3.21 -8.76 -13.05
N LEU A 126 1.99 -8.50 -13.50
CA LEU A 126 1.56 -8.77 -14.87
C LEU A 126 2.32 -7.90 -15.89
N THR A 127 2.59 -6.64 -15.56
CA THR A 127 3.25 -5.71 -16.49
C THR A 127 4.78 -5.81 -16.48
N SER A 128 5.39 -6.28 -15.39
CA SER A 128 6.84 -6.42 -15.31
C SER A 128 7.38 -7.73 -15.87
N GLY A 129 6.57 -8.78 -15.97
CA GLY A 129 7.03 -10.11 -16.40
C GLY A 129 7.98 -10.78 -15.39
N MET A 130 7.91 -10.35 -14.14
CA MET A 130 8.79 -10.80 -13.05
C MET A 130 8.37 -12.16 -12.51
N SER A 131 9.35 -12.99 -12.18
CA SER A 131 9.09 -14.27 -11.52
C SER A 131 8.92 -14.12 -10.00
N PHE A 132 8.21 -15.04 -9.36
CA PHE A 132 8.10 -15.08 -7.90
C PHE A 132 9.48 -15.28 -7.21
N VAL A 133 10.39 -16.03 -7.84
CA VAL A 133 11.76 -16.24 -7.35
C VAL A 133 12.57 -14.93 -7.37
N GLU A 134 12.39 -14.12 -8.42
CA GLU A 134 13.00 -12.78 -8.54
C GLU A 134 12.46 -11.83 -7.46
N MET A 135 11.15 -11.85 -7.19
CA MET A 135 10.53 -11.10 -6.08
C MET A 135 11.13 -11.41 -4.71
N LEU A 136 11.42 -12.69 -4.44
CA LEU A 136 12.01 -13.13 -3.18
C LEU A 136 13.54 -12.89 -3.11
N GLY A 137 14.15 -12.39 -4.19
CA GLY A 137 15.61 -12.21 -4.26
C GLY A 137 16.39 -13.52 -4.28
N LEU A 138 15.74 -14.63 -4.64
CA LEU A 138 16.33 -15.98 -4.61
C LEU A 138 17.05 -16.35 -5.92
N GLN A 139 17.11 -15.44 -6.89
CA GLN A 139 17.91 -15.66 -8.10
C GLN A 139 19.41 -15.58 -7.73
N SER A 140 20.05 -16.76 -7.65
CA SER A 140 21.49 -16.89 -7.45
C SER A 140 22.25 -16.28 -8.62
N GLY A 141 23.35 -15.59 -8.31
CA GLY A 141 24.17 -14.81 -9.24
C GLY A 141 24.95 -15.59 -10.31
N GLU A 142 24.49 -16.76 -10.76
CA GLU A 142 25.18 -17.53 -11.82
C GLU A 142 25.04 -16.90 -13.22
N ARG A 143 24.02 -16.07 -13.45
CA ARG A 143 23.92 -15.28 -14.70
C ARG A 143 24.74 -13.99 -14.71
N ALA A 144 25.25 -13.54 -13.57
CA ALA A 144 26.02 -12.28 -13.47
C ALA A 144 27.50 -12.41 -13.87
N LYS A 145 27.96 -13.63 -14.22
CA LYS A 145 29.35 -13.88 -14.69
C LYS A 145 29.45 -14.11 -16.21
N MET A 146 28.38 -13.94 -16.97
CA MET A 146 28.37 -14.19 -18.42
C MET A 146 27.94 -12.99 -19.27
N GLU A 147 27.92 -11.78 -18.71
CA GLU A 147 27.77 -10.51 -19.45
C GLU A 147 28.94 -9.58 -19.17
#